data_AF-A0A7S3NZN8-F1
#
_entry.id   AF-A0A7S3NZN8-F1
#
_cell.length_a   1.000
_cell.length_b   1.000
_cell.length_c   1.000
_cell.angle_alpha   90.00
_cell.angle_beta   90.00
_cell.angle_gamma   90.00
#
_symmetry.space_group_name_H-M   'P 1'
#
loop_
_entity.id
_entity.type
_entity.pdbx_description
1 polymer ?
#
loop_
_entity_poly.entity_id
_entity_poly.type
_entity_poly.pdbx_seq_one_letter_code
_entity_poly.pdbx_strand_id
1 'polypeptide(L)'
;SIINSLLEYLMVMIALFFRENLTKHYHERYINDKFFYQICNLDDRIMNPDQRLTVDIQKWAISLSNLYSNFSKPLLDIVLFSKRLYGVVGGYGVALPFCWYAMSAVLLRYISPSFGTLTAIRQKLEGEYRGQHFDILNHSEEIAFYNGGKWEIRRITKTFSNLYEHCIEIIKKQFWMGIFDSMLVKYGSYYGGYLVLGMPVFGPRSKKYLEETKGDKSKIAGDYVRNTSLLINLSKAIGKFIISYKELQNLAGY
;
A
#
# COMPACT_ATOMS: atom_id res chain seq x y z
N SER A 1 22.65 6.96 11.08
CA SER A 1 22.04 8.22 10.61
C SER A 1 22.41 8.54 9.17
N ILE A 2 23.70 8.59 8.79
CA ILE A 2 24.13 8.88 7.40
C ILE A 2 23.51 7.94 6.36
N ILE A 3 23.53 6.62 6.60
CA ILE A 3 22.97 5.64 5.65
C ILE A 3 21.46 5.83 5.44
N ASN A 4 20.70 6.13 6.50
CA ASN A 4 19.27 6.37 6.38
C ASN A 4 18.98 7.65 5.60
N SER A 5 19.70 8.72 5.88
CA SER A 5 19.57 9.99 5.14
C SER A 5 20.00 9.85 3.68
N LEU A 6 21.04 9.05 3.39
CA LEU A 6 21.46 8.73 2.04
C LEU A 6 20.39 7.94 1.29
N LEU A 7 19.76 6.96 1.96
CA LEU A 7 18.71 6.16 1.38
C LEU A 7 17.49 7.03 1.03
N GLU A 8 17.09 7.92 1.93
CA GLU A 8 16.03 8.90 1.68
C GLU A 8 16.36 9.85 0.50
N TYR A 9 17.60 10.35 0.44
CA TYR A 9 18.06 11.15 -0.69
C TYR A 9 17.98 10.37 -2.02
N LEU A 10 18.48 9.14 -2.06
CA LEU A 10 18.44 8.30 -3.25
C LEU A 10 17.01 8.01 -3.70
N MET A 11 16.08 7.80 -2.76
CA MET A 11 14.66 7.61 -3.08
C MET A 11 14.06 8.84 -3.77
N VAL A 12 14.32 10.04 -3.25
CA VAL A 12 13.81 11.28 -3.88
C VAL A 12 14.42 11.47 -5.26
N MET A 13 15.72 11.19 -5.43
CA MET A 13 16.38 11.26 -6.73
C MET A 13 15.79 10.27 -7.73
N ILE A 14 15.54 9.01 -7.34
CA ILE A 14 14.92 7.99 -8.20
C ILE A 14 13.51 8.43 -8.62
N ALA A 15 12.71 8.96 -7.69
CA ALA A 15 11.38 9.50 -8.02
C ALA A 15 11.47 10.65 -9.04
N LEU A 16 12.46 11.53 -8.90
CA LEU A 16 12.68 12.63 -9.84
C LEU A 16 13.07 12.13 -11.23
N PHE A 17 13.97 11.16 -11.33
CA PHE A 17 14.37 10.54 -12.60
C PHE A 17 13.19 9.85 -13.30
N PHE A 18 12.37 9.10 -12.56
CA PHE A 18 11.17 8.48 -13.12
C PHE A 18 10.19 9.54 -13.64
N ARG A 19 9.95 10.60 -12.86
CA ARG A 19 9.09 11.71 -13.28
C ARG A 19 9.64 12.35 -14.56
N GLU A 20 10.93 12.67 -14.60
CA GLU A 20 11.56 13.29 -15.77
C GLU A 20 11.39 12.44 -17.03
N ASN A 21 11.74 11.15 -16.96
CA ASN A 21 11.66 10.25 -18.11
C ASN A 21 10.22 10.04 -18.59
N LEU A 22 9.28 9.83 -17.67
CA LEU A 22 7.87 9.69 -18.02
C LEU A 22 7.30 10.97 -18.62
N THR A 23 7.54 12.12 -17.99
CA THR A 23 7.07 13.41 -18.49
C THR A 23 7.63 13.69 -19.88
N LYS A 24 8.93 13.46 -20.15
CA LYS A 24 9.51 13.61 -21.49
C LYS A 24 8.85 12.68 -22.50
N HIS A 25 8.71 11.40 -22.17
CA HIS A 25 8.06 10.41 -23.05
C HIS A 25 6.61 10.78 -23.40
N TYR A 26 5.83 11.20 -22.40
CA TYR A 26 4.45 11.59 -22.62
C TYR A 26 4.31 12.94 -23.31
N HIS A 27 5.20 13.90 -23.07
CA HIS A 27 5.21 15.18 -23.80
C HIS A 27 5.43 14.96 -25.29
N GLU A 28 6.42 14.14 -25.67
CA GLU A 28 6.68 13.80 -27.07
C GLU A 28 5.44 13.17 -27.71
N ARG A 29 4.81 12.19 -27.06
CA ARG A 29 3.59 11.55 -27.57
C ARG A 29 2.36 12.45 -27.59
N TYR A 30 2.22 13.35 -26.62
CA TYR A 30 1.07 14.23 -26.49
C TYR A 30 1.03 15.29 -27.60
N ILE A 31 2.20 15.84 -27.95
CA ILE A 31 2.33 16.85 -29.01
C ILE A 31 2.32 16.20 -30.40
N ASN A 32 2.85 14.98 -30.55
CA ASN A 32 2.92 14.32 -31.84
C ASN A 32 1.53 14.00 -32.41
N ASP A 33 1.39 14.05 -33.74
CA ASP A 33 0.18 13.71 -34.50
C ASP A 33 -1.12 14.37 -34.03
N LYS A 34 -1.03 15.56 -33.39
CA LYS A 34 -2.16 16.29 -32.81
C LYS A 34 -2.95 15.46 -31.78
N PHE A 35 -2.28 14.53 -31.10
CA PHE A 35 -2.91 13.65 -30.12
C PHE A 35 -3.56 14.43 -28.97
N PHE A 36 -2.99 15.59 -28.60
CA PHE A 36 -3.61 16.54 -27.67
C PHE A 36 -5.05 16.93 -28.06
N TYR A 37 -5.32 17.15 -29.36
CA TYR A 37 -6.65 17.52 -29.82
C TYR A 37 -7.61 16.33 -29.75
N GLN A 38 -7.12 15.13 -30.08
CA GLN A 38 -7.92 13.91 -30.01
C GLN A 38 -8.34 13.61 -28.57
N ILE A 39 -7.39 13.68 -27.63
CA ILE A 39 -7.66 13.42 -26.22
C ILE A 39 -8.55 14.48 -25.58
N CYS A 40 -8.40 15.76 -25.94
CA CYS A 40 -9.20 16.82 -25.30
C CYS A 40 -10.62 16.95 -25.90
N ASN A 41 -10.79 16.71 -27.20
CA ASN A 41 -12.02 17.06 -27.90
C ASN A 41 -12.75 15.88 -28.57
N LEU A 42 -12.08 14.75 -28.82
CA LEU A 42 -12.65 13.64 -29.60
C LEU A 42 -12.83 12.35 -28.78
N ASP A 43 -12.13 12.20 -27.65
CA ASP A 43 -12.08 10.95 -26.90
C ASP A 43 -12.36 11.17 -25.39
N ASP A 44 -13.61 10.91 -24.99
CA ASP A 44 -14.05 11.01 -23.59
C ASP A 44 -13.57 9.86 -22.69
N ARG A 45 -12.84 8.86 -23.23
CA ARG A 45 -12.36 7.72 -22.42
C ARG A 45 -11.29 8.15 -21.42
N ILE A 46 -10.52 9.19 -21.73
CA ILE A 46 -9.44 9.72 -20.87
C ILE A 46 -9.91 11.04 -20.26
N MET A 47 -10.59 10.93 -19.12
CA MET A 47 -10.99 12.11 -18.34
C MET A 47 -9.77 12.83 -17.75
N ASN A 48 -9.79 14.17 -17.82
CA ASN A 48 -8.82 15.10 -17.23
C ASN A 48 -7.35 14.80 -17.62
N PRO A 49 -7.00 14.90 -18.91
CA PRO A 49 -5.66 14.56 -19.41
C PRO A 49 -4.56 15.47 -18.84
N ASP A 50 -4.89 16.72 -18.54
CA ASP A 50 -4.01 17.69 -17.88
C ASP A 50 -3.57 17.20 -16.50
N GLN A 51 -4.51 16.70 -15.69
CA GLN A 51 -4.21 16.16 -14.36
C GLN A 51 -3.36 14.90 -14.45
N ARG A 52 -3.66 14.01 -15.40
CA ARG A 52 -2.91 12.77 -15.61
C ARG A 52 -1.45 13.02 -15.98
N LEU A 53 -1.22 13.93 -16.94
CA LEU A 53 0.11 14.27 -17.44
C LEU A 53 0.96 15.07 -16.46
N THR A 54 0.36 15.68 -15.45
CA THR A 54 1.07 16.54 -14.49
C THR A 54 1.15 15.90 -13.10
N VAL A 55 0.01 15.80 -12.43
CA VAL A 55 -0.09 15.42 -11.02
C VAL A 55 0.05 13.91 -10.85
N ASP A 56 -0.58 13.11 -11.72
CA ASP A 56 -0.63 11.67 -11.52
C ASP A 56 0.71 11.01 -11.85
N ILE A 57 1.43 11.46 -12.89
CA ILE A 57 2.82 11.04 -13.14
C ILE A 57 3.71 11.32 -11.93
N GLN A 58 3.57 12.49 -11.30
CA GLN A 58 4.33 12.83 -10.10
C GLN A 58 3.98 11.90 -8.93
N LYS A 59 2.69 11.71 -8.64
CA LYS A 59 2.22 10.82 -7.56
C LYS A 59 2.69 9.39 -7.79
N TRP A 60 2.63 8.91 -9.04
CA TRP A 60 3.10 7.59 -9.44
C TRP A 60 4.60 7.43 -9.19
N ALA A 61 5.42 8.39 -9.64
CA ALA A 61 6.88 8.32 -9.49
C ALA A 61 7.33 8.33 -8.03
N ILE A 62 6.71 9.17 -7.19
CA ILE A 62 6.95 9.20 -5.74
C ILE A 62 6.55 7.87 -5.11
N SER A 63 5.37 7.37 -5.44
CA SER A 63 4.83 6.15 -4.84
C SER A 63 5.65 4.92 -5.25
N LEU A 64 6.12 4.84 -6.50
CA LEU A 64 7.00 3.76 -6.97
C LEU A 64 8.35 3.77 -6.23
N SER A 65 8.96 4.94 -6.06
CA SER A 65 10.23 5.05 -5.33
C SER A 65 10.07 4.64 -3.86
N ASN A 66 8.98 5.09 -3.22
CA ASN A 66 8.63 4.68 -1.86
C ASN A 66 8.41 3.18 -1.74
N LEU A 67 7.76 2.57 -2.74
CA LEU A 67 7.50 1.15 -2.77
C LEU A 67 8.79 0.34 -2.77
N TYR A 68 9.82 0.76 -3.53
CA TYR A 68 11.09 0.06 -3.56
C TYR A 68 11.72 -0.12 -2.17
N SER A 69 11.75 0.95 -1.35
CA SER A 69 12.31 0.91 0.00
C SER A 69 11.41 0.16 0.98
N ASN A 70 10.11 0.45 0.95
CA ASN A 70 9.11 -0.15 1.83
C ASN A 70 8.96 -1.65 1.59
N PHE A 71 9.23 -2.14 0.38
CA PHE A 71 9.15 -3.53 0.00
C PHE A 71 10.47 -4.30 0.20
N SER A 72 11.61 -3.69 -0.14
CA SER A 72 12.91 -4.39 -0.13
C SER A 72 13.32 -4.84 1.27
N LYS A 73 13.12 -3.99 2.28
CA LYS A 73 13.53 -4.31 3.65
C LYS A 73 12.71 -5.45 4.26
N PRO A 74 11.37 -5.44 4.23
CA PRO A 74 10.57 -6.58 4.67
C PRO A 74 10.86 -7.87 3.90
N LEU A 75 11.11 -7.80 2.59
CA LEU A 75 11.44 -8.98 1.80
C LEU A 75 12.76 -9.62 2.26
N LEU A 76 13.80 -8.80 2.48
CA LEU A 76 15.07 -9.29 3.04
C LEU A 76 14.89 -9.87 4.45
N ASP A 77 14.13 -9.21 5.31
CA ASP A 77 13.82 -9.69 6.66
C ASP A 77 13.11 -11.05 6.61
N ILE A 78 12.14 -11.23 5.70
CA ILE A 78 11.43 -12.51 5.49
C ILE A 78 12.41 -13.62 5.09
N VAL A 79 13.29 -13.36 4.12
CA VAL A 79 14.27 -14.36 3.65
C VAL A 79 15.25 -14.74 4.75
N LEU A 80 15.81 -13.75 5.45
CA LEU A 80 16.80 -13.97 6.50
C LEU A 80 16.20 -14.69 7.71
N PHE A 81 15.04 -14.26 8.19
CA PHE A 81 14.37 -14.91 9.32
C PHE A 81 13.84 -16.29 8.96
N SER A 82 13.31 -16.49 7.75
CA SER A 82 12.90 -17.81 7.27
C SER A 82 14.07 -18.80 7.23
N LYS A 83 15.23 -18.39 6.67
CA LYS A 83 16.44 -19.23 6.65
C LYS A 83 16.95 -19.56 8.05
N ARG A 84 16.93 -18.60 8.96
CA ARG A 84 17.34 -18.80 10.36
C ARG A 84 16.38 -19.71 11.11
N LEU A 85 15.08 -19.53 10.92
CA LEU A 85 14.03 -20.35 11.53
C LEU A 85 14.08 -21.80 11.01
N TYR A 86 14.39 -22.00 9.73
CA TYR A 86 14.61 -23.32 9.14
C TYR A 86 15.75 -24.06 9.85
N GLY A 87 16.86 -23.37 10.14
CA GLY A 87 18.00 -23.95 10.85
C GLY A 87 17.68 -24.40 12.28
N VAL A 88 16.77 -23.68 12.97
CA VAL A 88 16.46 -23.95 14.38
C VAL A 88 15.32 -24.95 14.56
N VAL A 89 14.22 -24.78 13.81
CA VAL A 89 12.98 -25.57 14.01
C VAL A 89 12.75 -26.61 12.90
N GLY A 90 13.48 -26.51 11.78
CA GLY A 90 13.29 -27.36 10.61
C GLY A 90 12.17 -26.89 9.68
N GLY A 91 11.97 -27.61 8.57
CA GLY A 91 11.03 -27.21 7.50
C GLY A 91 9.58 -27.02 7.95
N TYR A 92 9.09 -27.88 8.84
CA TYR A 92 7.73 -27.76 9.39
C TYR A 92 7.53 -26.46 10.20
N GLY A 93 8.56 -26.01 10.92
CA GLY A 93 8.51 -24.78 11.74
C GLY A 93 8.43 -23.50 10.92
N VAL A 94 8.91 -23.55 9.67
CA VAL A 94 8.77 -22.45 8.71
C VAL A 94 7.46 -22.57 7.93
N ALA A 95 7.07 -23.78 7.53
CA ALA A 95 5.86 -24.00 6.72
C ALA A 95 4.58 -23.54 7.43
N LEU A 96 4.44 -23.80 8.74
CA LEU A 96 3.22 -23.45 9.49
C LEU A 96 2.91 -21.93 9.51
N PRO A 97 3.86 -21.04 9.90
CA PRO A 97 3.66 -19.60 9.77
C PRO A 97 3.34 -19.18 8.33
N PHE A 98 4.09 -19.69 7.34
CA PHE A 98 3.85 -19.35 5.94
C PHE A 98 2.45 -19.75 5.47
N CYS A 99 1.97 -20.94 5.84
CA CYS A 99 0.60 -21.39 5.54
C CYS A 99 -0.44 -20.49 6.22
N TRP A 100 -0.22 -20.09 7.47
CA TRP A 100 -1.11 -19.17 8.17
C TRP A 100 -1.18 -17.80 7.47
N TYR A 101 -0.03 -17.23 7.09
CA TYR A 101 0.00 -15.94 6.39
C TYR A 101 -0.57 -16.04 4.98
N ALA A 102 -0.34 -17.14 4.27
CA ALA A 102 -0.95 -17.39 2.96
C ALA A 102 -2.48 -17.46 3.06
N MET A 103 -3.00 -18.21 4.04
CA MET A 103 -4.44 -18.28 4.32
C MET A 103 -5.01 -16.91 4.70
N SER A 104 -4.32 -16.17 5.57
CA SER A 104 -4.71 -14.82 5.97
C SER A 104 -4.71 -13.85 4.78
N ALA A 105 -3.75 -13.97 3.87
CA ALA A 105 -3.68 -13.15 2.66
C ALA A 105 -4.83 -13.46 1.69
N VAL A 106 -5.19 -14.73 1.52
CA VAL A 106 -6.34 -15.14 0.71
C VAL A 106 -7.64 -14.61 1.32
N LEU A 107 -7.80 -14.76 2.63
CA LEU A 107 -8.96 -14.25 3.36
C LEU A 107 -9.07 -12.73 3.23
N LEU A 108 -7.97 -12.01 3.44
CA LEU A 108 -7.91 -10.55 3.25
C LEU A 108 -8.26 -10.17 1.82
N ARG A 109 -7.74 -10.88 0.81
CA ARG A 109 -8.07 -10.59 -0.59
C ARG A 109 -9.57 -10.76 -0.88
N TYR A 110 -10.22 -11.72 -0.23
CA TYR A 110 -11.65 -11.95 -0.42
C TYR A 110 -12.52 -10.88 0.26
N ILE A 111 -12.12 -10.42 1.44
CA ILE A 111 -12.86 -9.38 2.19
C ILE A 111 -12.52 -7.98 1.66
N SER A 112 -11.33 -7.78 1.10
CA SER A 112 -10.83 -6.46 0.72
C SER A 112 -11.63 -5.86 -0.44
N PRO A 113 -12.23 -4.66 -0.24
CA PRO A 113 -12.87 -3.95 -1.33
C PRO A 113 -11.81 -3.48 -2.33
N SER A 114 -12.21 -3.31 -3.59
CA SER A 114 -11.35 -2.78 -4.65
C SER A 114 -11.03 -1.29 -4.42
N PHE A 115 -9.99 -1.02 -3.62
CA PHE A 115 -9.55 0.35 -3.30
C PHE A 115 -9.14 1.15 -4.53
N GLY A 116 -8.57 0.50 -5.56
CA GLY A 116 -8.24 1.16 -6.83
C GLY A 116 -9.47 1.80 -7.50
N THR A 117 -10.58 1.08 -7.59
CA THR A 117 -11.85 1.59 -8.14
C THR A 117 -12.40 2.75 -7.31
N LEU A 118 -12.34 2.64 -5.98
CA LEU A 118 -12.79 3.71 -5.08
C LEU A 118 -11.96 4.98 -5.24
N THR A 119 -10.64 4.83 -5.39
CA THR A 119 -9.71 5.93 -5.67
C THR A 119 -9.99 6.57 -7.03
N ALA A 120 -10.23 5.77 -8.07
CA ALA A 120 -10.58 6.28 -9.40
C ALA A 120 -11.89 7.09 -9.39
N ILE A 121 -12.93 6.61 -8.68
CA ILE A 121 -14.19 7.35 -8.50
C ILE A 121 -13.94 8.65 -7.74
N ARG A 122 -13.09 8.64 -6.70
CA ARG A 122 -12.72 9.84 -5.96
C ARG A 122 -12.03 10.86 -6.86
N GLN A 123 -11.06 10.43 -7.68
CA GLN A 123 -10.37 11.31 -8.64
C GLN A 123 -11.34 11.90 -9.66
N LYS A 124 -12.32 11.11 -10.13
CA LYS A 124 -13.39 11.60 -11.00
C LYS A 124 -14.24 12.71 -10.32
N LEU A 125 -14.74 12.47 -9.12
CA LEU A 125 -15.53 13.45 -8.36
C LEU A 125 -14.73 14.72 -8.02
N GLU A 126 -13.45 14.56 -7.70
CA GLU A 126 -12.52 15.68 -7.46
C GLU A 126 -12.29 16.49 -8.75
N GLY A 127 -12.16 15.81 -9.88
CA GLY A 127 -12.10 16.42 -11.21
C GLY A 127 -13.37 17.19 -11.56
N GLU A 128 -14.56 16.62 -11.34
CA GLU A 128 -15.85 17.29 -11.55
C GLU A 128 -15.98 18.55 -10.67
N TYR A 129 -15.57 18.46 -9.40
CA TYR A 129 -15.54 19.61 -8.49
C TYR A 129 -14.60 20.71 -8.98
N ARG A 130 -13.39 20.36 -9.43
CA ARG A 130 -12.43 21.30 -10.01
C ARG A 130 -12.95 21.92 -11.32
N GLY A 131 -13.58 21.11 -12.16
CA GLY A 131 -14.21 21.56 -13.42
C GLY A 131 -15.26 22.65 -13.18
N GLN A 132 -16.09 22.52 -12.15
CA GLN A 132 -17.06 23.57 -11.82
C GLN A 132 -16.41 24.90 -11.40
N HIS A 133 -15.30 24.86 -10.67
CA HIS A 133 -14.55 26.08 -10.36
C HIS A 133 -13.90 26.70 -11.60
N PHE A 134 -13.44 25.87 -12.55
CA PHE A 134 -12.94 26.34 -13.84
C PHE A 134 -14.04 27.00 -14.68
N ASP A 135 -15.25 26.43 -14.71
CA ASP A 135 -16.40 27.03 -15.39
C ASP A 135 -16.75 28.40 -14.83
N ILE A 136 -16.71 28.56 -13.50
CA ILE A 136 -17.00 29.84 -12.83
C ILE A 136 -15.96 30.89 -13.19
N LEU A 137 -14.69 30.50 -13.33
CA LEU A 137 -13.64 31.42 -13.74
C LEU A 137 -13.88 31.92 -15.18
N ASN A 138 -14.17 31.00 -16.10
CA ASN A 138 -14.39 31.32 -17.51
C ASN A 138 -15.66 32.15 -17.76
N HIS A 139 -16.72 31.91 -16.99
CA HIS A 139 -18.01 32.61 -17.13
C HIS A 139 -18.23 33.63 -16.00
N SER A 140 -17.14 34.14 -15.41
CA SER A 140 -17.21 35.03 -14.24
C SER A 140 -17.93 36.35 -14.52
N GLU A 141 -17.73 36.91 -15.72
CA GLU A 141 -18.42 38.13 -16.16
C GLU A 141 -19.94 37.92 -16.29
N GLU A 142 -20.35 36.79 -16.87
CA GLU A 142 -21.76 36.43 -17.03
C GLU A 142 -22.43 36.19 -15.67
N ILE A 143 -21.77 35.45 -14.78
CA ILE A 143 -22.26 35.20 -13.43
C ILE A 143 -22.42 36.52 -12.66
N ALA A 144 -21.46 37.44 -12.79
CA ALA A 144 -21.52 38.76 -12.16
C ALA A 144 -22.64 39.62 -12.75
N PHE A 145 -22.79 39.62 -14.09
CA PHE A 145 -23.83 40.38 -14.80
C PHE A 145 -25.24 39.91 -14.44
N TYR A 146 -25.47 38.60 -14.36
CA TYR A 146 -26.77 38.01 -14.01
C TYR A 146 -27.00 37.87 -12.50
N ASN A 147 -26.06 38.31 -11.66
CA ASN A 147 -26.10 38.14 -10.20
C ASN A 147 -26.35 36.66 -9.78
N GLY A 148 -25.72 35.73 -10.51
CA GLY A 148 -25.94 34.28 -10.42
C GLY A 148 -25.33 33.59 -9.21
N GLY A 149 -24.68 34.31 -8.29
CA GLY A 149 -23.88 33.73 -7.20
C GLY A 149 -24.62 32.73 -6.31
N LYS A 150 -25.91 32.97 -5.99
CA LYS A 150 -26.72 32.02 -5.20
C LYS A 150 -26.98 30.69 -5.93
N TRP A 151 -27.02 30.71 -7.25
CA TRP A 151 -27.17 29.49 -8.05
C TRP A 151 -25.84 28.72 -8.09
N GLU A 152 -24.73 29.40 -8.35
CA GLU A 152 -23.40 28.77 -8.39
C GLU A 152 -23.00 28.17 -7.04
N ILE A 153 -23.27 28.86 -5.92
CA ILE A 153 -23.03 28.30 -4.58
C ILE A 153 -23.76 26.98 -4.39
N ARG A 154 -25.04 26.89 -4.80
CA ARG A 154 -25.82 25.65 -4.70
C ARG A 154 -25.23 24.54 -5.59
N ARG A 155 -24.81 24.87 -6.81
CA ARG A 155 -24.18 23.94 -7.76
C ARG A 155 -22.88 23.36 -7.21
N ILE A 156 -21.94 24.21 -6.78
CA ILE A 156 -20.65 23.79 -6.23
C ILE A 156 -20.84 22.98 -4.94
N THR A 157 -21.72 23.44 -4.04
CA THR A 157 -21.95 22.78 -2.75
C THR A 157 -22.49 21.36 -2.95
N LYS A 158 -23.38 21.16 -3.93
CA LYS A 158 -23.89 19.84 -4.28
C LYS A 158 -22.77 18.90 -4.74
N THR A 159 -21.91 19.35 -5.64
CA THR A 159 -20.78 18.56 -6.15
C THR A 159 -19.78 18.24 -5.05
N PHE A 160 -19.50 19.21 -4.18
CA PHE A 160 -18.66 18.99 -3.00
C PHE A 160 -19.28 17.98 -2.03
N SER A 161 -20.59 18.02 -1.79
CA SER A 161 -21.28 17.04 -0.92
C SER A 161 -21.10 15.62 -1.44
N ASN A 162 -21.23 15.41 -2.76
CA ASN A 162 -21.01 14.09 -3.37
C ASN A 162 -19.56 13.60 -3.16
N LEU A 163 -18.57 14.46 -3.38
CA LEU A 163 -17.16 14.15 -3.13
C LEU A 163 -16.92 13.82 -1.65
N TYR A 164 -17.52 14.60 -0.75
CA TYR A 164 -17.38 14.46 0.69
C TYR A 164 -17.99 13.14 1.20
N GLU A 165 -19.20 12.81 0.78
CA GLU A 165 -19.87 11.54 1.13
C GLU A 165 -19.06 10.33 0.66
N HIS A 166 -18.57 10.37 -0.59
CA HIS A 166 -17.69 9.32 -1.12
C HIS A 166 -16.38 9.20 -0.32
N CYS A 167 -15.77 10.31 0.08
CA CYS A 167 -14.59 10.30 0.94
C CYS A 167 -14.89 9.65 2.31
N ILE A 168 -16.04 9.94 2.92
CA ILE A 168 -16.46 9.29 4.16
C ILE A 168 -16.61 7.78 3.98
N GLU A 169 -17.22 7.32 2.89
CA GLU A 169 -17.36 5.89 2.61
C GLU A 169 -16.01 5.19 2.48
N ILE A 170 -15.05 5.81 1.79
CA ILE A 170 -13.68 5.30 1.68
C ILE A 170 -13.05 5.18 3.07
N ILE A 171 -13.15 6.23 3.90
CA ILE A 171 -12.57 6.25 5.25
C ILE A 171 -13.18 5.14 6.11
N LYS A 172 -14.50 4.94 6.06
CA LYS A 172 -15.19 3.84 6.79
C LYS A 172 -14.68 2.47 6.34
N LYS A 173 -14.53 2.25 5.04
CA LYS A 173 -13.99 0.99 4.49
C LYS A 173 -12.54 0.77 4.90
N GLN A 174 -11.71 1.81 4.86
CA GLN A 174 -10.32 1.77 5.32
C GLN A 174 -10.23 1.46 6.82
N PHE A 175 -11.10 2.04 7.64
CA PHE A 175 -11.15 1.77 9.08
C PHE A 175 -11.44 0.30 9.38
N TRP A 176 -12.51 -0.27 8.81
CA TRP A 176 -12.83 -1.69 9.00
C TRP A 176 -11.72 -2.61 8.49
N MET A 177 -11.18 -2.32 7.31
CA MET A 177 -10.03 -3.05 6.77
C MET A 177 -8.81 -2.98 7.67
N GLY A 178 -8.52 -1.81 8.25
CA GLY A 178 -7.43 -1.62 9.20
C GLY A 178 -7.61 -2.43 10.49
N ILE A 179 -8.84 -2.58 10.98
CA ILE A 179 -9.16 -3.45 12.12
C ILE A 179 -8.90 -4.92 11.76
N PHE A 180 -9.43 -5.41 10.64
CA PHE A 180 -9.22 -6.79 10.20
C PHE A 180 -7.75 -7.12 9.98
N ASP A 181 -7.00 -6.23 9.35
CA ASP A 181 -5.57 -6.38 9.13
C ASP A 181 -4.80 -6.43 10.46
N SER A 182 -5.10 -5.50 11.36
CA SER A 182 -4.52 -5.46 12.70
C SER A 182 -4.81 -6.71 13.51
N MET A 183 -6.03 -7.24 13.42
CA MET A 183 -6.41 -8.50 14.07
C MET A 183 -5.62 -9.67 13.47
N LEU A 184 -5.67 -9.88 12.14
CA LEU A 184 -5.00 -11.01 11.51
C LEU A 184 -3.49 -11.03 11.74
N VAL A 185 -2.84 -9.86 11.68
CA VAL A 185 -1.40 -9.76 11.97
C VAL A 185 -1.12 -10.05 13.45
N LYS A 186 -1.87 -9.48 14.39
CA LYS A 186 -1.63 -9.68 15.84
C LYS A 186 -1.94 -11.11 16.27
N TYR A 187 -3.11 -11.64 15.93
CA TYR A 187 -3.51 -13.00 16.26
C TYR A 187 -2.67 -14.04 15.51
N GLY A 188 -2.35 -13.79 14.24
CA GLY A 188 -1.45 -14.66 13.48
C GLY A 188 -0.05 -14.77 14.08
N SER A 189 0.50 -13.64 14.53
CA SER A 189 1.77 -13.62 15.28
C SER A 189 1.67 -14.44 16.57
N TYR A 190 0.56 -14.30 17.29
CA TYR A 190 0.37 -14.94 18.59
C TYR A 190 0.21 -16.45 18.43
N TYR A 191 -0.77 -16.92 17.65
CA TYR A 191 -1.03 -18.35 17.43
C TYR A 191 0.12 -19.05 16.69
N GLY A 192 0.70 -18.41 15.67
CA GLY A 192 1.89 -18.92 14.99
C GLY A 192 3.10 -19.00 15.92
N GLY A 193 3.24 -18.03 16.83
CA GLY A 193 4.22 -18.06 17.90
C GLY A 193 4.08 -19.30 18.78
N TYR A 194 2.92 -19.53 19.39
CA TYR A 194 2.69 -20.70 20.26
C TYR A 194 2.90 -22.04 19.55
N LEU A 195 2.42 -22.17 18.30
CA LEU A 195 2.54 -23.42 17.53
C LEU A 195 4.00 -23.76 17.18
N VAL A 196 4.78 -22.77 16.74
CA VAL A 196 6.19 -22.99 16.40
C VAL A 196 7.04 -23.18 17.66
N LEU A 197 6.69 -22.54 18.78
CA LEU A 197 7.37 -22.72 20.06
C LEU A 197 7.13 -24.11 20.68
N GLY A 198 5.98 -24.74 20.40
CA GLY A 198 5.72 -26.11 20.82
C GLY A 198 6.52 -27.17 20.06
N MET A 199 6.94 -26.91 18.82
CA MET A 199 7.56 -27.95 17.97
C MET A 199 8.98 -28.40 18.35
N PRO A 200 9.89 -27.54 18.84
CA PRO A 200 11.19 -28.00 19.34
C PRO A 200 11.06 -28.91 20.56
N VAL A 201 10.04 -28.68 21.41
CA VAL A 201 9.83 -29.42 22.67
C VAL A 201 8.95 -30.66 22.48
N PHE A 202 7.95 -30.61 21.60
CA PHE A 202 6.96 -31.68 21.39
C PHE A 202 6.97 -32.31 19.99
N GLY A 203 7.78 -31.80 19.07
CA GLY A 203 7.82 -32.25 17.67
C GLY A 203 8.83 -33.39 17.39
N PRO A 204 8.97 -33.80 16.12
CA PRO A 204 9.75 -34.98 15.73
C PRO A 204 11.27 -34.87 15.99
N ARG A 205 11.80 -33.66 16.25
CA ARG A 205 13.21 -33.43 16.66
C ARG A 205 13.40 -33.19 18.16
N SER A 206 12.34 -33.32 18.96
CA SER A 206 12.36 -33.09 20.41
C SER A 206 13.43 -33.90 21.14
N LYS A 207 13.60 -35.19 20.79
CA LYS A 207 14.58 -36.07 21.43
C LYS A 207 16.03 -35.59 21.25
N LYS A 208 16.41 -35.12 20.06
CA LYS A 208 17.75 -34.55 19.79
C LYS A 208 17.99 -33.24 20.54
N TYR A 209 16.96 -32.40 20.62
CA TYR A 209 17.04 -31.11 21.29
C TYR A 209 17.16 -31.26 22.82
N LEU A 210 16.42 -32.20 23.42
CA LEU A 210 16.53 -32.55 24.84
C LEU A 210 17.87 -33.21 25.20
N GLU A 211 18.44 -34.02 24.30
CA GLU A 211 19.78 -34.60 24.46
C GLU A 211 20.90 -33.55 24.37
N GLU A 212 20.83 -32.61 23.41
CA GLU A 212 21.81 -31.51 23.28
C GLU A 212 21.75 -30.52 24.45
N THR A 213 20.55 -30.26 24.98
CA THR A 213 20.35 -29.25 26.03
C THR A 213 20.62 -29.80 27.44
N LYS A 214 20.78 -31.12 27.60
CA LYS A 214 21.09 -31.81 28.88
C LYS A 214 20.22 -31.36 30.07
N GLY A 215 18.97 -30.96 29.83
CA GLY A 215 18.04 -30.51 30.87
C GLY A 215 18.33 -29.14 31.48
N ASP A 216 19.23 -28.33 30.89
CA ASP A 216 19.52 -26.98 31.39
C ASP A 216 18.37 -26.01 31.07
N LYS A 217 17.51 -25.78 32.06
CA LYS A 217 16.30 -24.95 31.95
C LYS A 217 16.62 -23.51 31.50
N SER A 218 17.82 -23.01 31.77
CA SER A 218 18.25 -21.66 31.37
C SER A 218 18.48 -21.55 29.87
N LYS A 219 19.10 -22.57 29.25
CA LYS A 219 19.30 -22.62 27.79
C LYS A 219 18.00 -22.80 27.02
N ILE A 220 17.09 -23.64 27.54
CA ILE A 220 15.74 -23.83 26.95
C ILE A 220 14.97 -22.51 26.98
N ALA A 221 15.01 -21.78 28.11
CA ALA A 221 14.37 -20.47 28.22
C ALA A 221 15.02 -19.40 27.31
N GLY A 222 16.35 -19.42 27.18
CA GLY A 222 17.08 -18.52 26.28
C GLY A 222 16.75 -18.73 24.80
N ASP A 223 16.73 -19.98 24.36
CA ASP A 223 16.34 -20.34 23.00
C ASP A 223 14.85 -20.10 22.76
N TYR A 224 14.01 -20.27 23.77
CA TYR A 224 12.59 -19.90 23.74
C TYR A 224 12.41 -18.40 23.44
N VAL A 225 13.09 -17.53 24.20
CA VAL A 225 13.01 -16.08 23.98
C VAL A 225 13.56 -15.69 22.61
N ARG A 226 14.67 -16.30 22.19
CA ARG A 226 15.31 -16.03 20.88
C ARG A 226 14.42 -16.43 19.71
N ASN A 227 13.86 -17.64 19.73
CA ASN A 227 12.99 -18.15 18.66
C ASN A 227 11.66 -17.38 18.60
N THR A 228 11.11 -17.02 19.75
CA THR A 228 9.93 -16.15 19.84
C THR A 228 10.20 -14.79 19.18
N SER A 229 11.34 -14.18 19.49
CA SER A 229 11.73 -12.89 18.89
C SER A 229 11.86 -12.99 17.37
N LEU A 230 12.48 -14.06 16.85
CA LEU A 230 12.61 -14.30 15.41
C LEU A 230 11.24 -14.43 14.72
N LEU A 231 10.29 -15.16 15.32
CA LEU A 231 8.94 -15.31 14.79
C LEU A 231 8.15 -14.00 14.80
N ILE A 232 8.23 -13.23 15.88
CA ILE A 232 7.57 -11.93 15.98
C ILE A 232 8.13 -10.98 14.90
N ASN A 233 9.45 -11.00 14.68
CA ASN A 233 10.06 -10.15 13.66
C ASN A 233 9.70 -10.60 12.23
N LEU A 234 9.68 -11.92 11.97
CA LEU A 234 9.18 -12.48 10.71
C LEU A 234 7.73 -12.07 10.46
N SER A 235 6.86 -12.21 11.47
CA SER A 235 5.46 -11.79 11.39
C SER A 235 5.30 -10.32 11.05
N LYS A 236 6.04 -9.45 11.75
CA LYS A 236 6.05 -8.01 11.49
C LYS A 236 6.52 -7.68 10.07
N ALA A 237 7.53 -8.39 9.58
CA ALA A 237 8.01 -8.23 8.21
C ALA A 237 6.93 -8.65 7.19
N ILE A 238 6.27 -9.79 7.39
CA ILE A 238 5.16 -10.24 6.54
C ILE A 238 3.98 -9.26 6.58
N GLY A 239 3.61 -8.76 7.76
CA GLY A 239 2.57 -7.74 7.90
C GLY A 239 2.91 -6.46 7.13
N LYS A 240 4.15 -5.96 7.26
CA LYS A 240 4.62 -4.80 6.48
C LYS A 240 4.59 -5.06 4.98
N PHE A 241 4.99 -6.25 4.55
CA PHE A 241 4.96 -6.65 3.15
C PHE A 241 3.53 -6.62 2.56
N ILE A 242 2.54 -7.12 3.32
CA ILE A 242 1.12 -7.07 2.94
C ILE A 242 0.63 -5.62 2.82
N ILE A 243 1.04 -4.75 3.73
CA ILE A 243 0.67 -3.31 3.69
C ILE A 243 1.29 -2.64 2.45
N SER A 244 2.58 -2.87 2.18
CA SER A 244 3.23 -2.33 0.97
C SER A 244 2.60 -2.85 -0.33
N TYR A 245 2.06 -4.07 -0.33
CA TYR A 245 1.30 -4.58 -1.47
C TYR A 245 -0.04 -3.83 -1.66
N LYS A 246 -0.72 -3.42 -0.59
CA LYS A 246 -1.92 -2.56 -0.68
C LYS A 246 -1.58 -1.17 -1.23
N GLU A 247 -0.44 -0.61 -0.84
CA GLU A 247 0.08 0.65 -1.43
C GLU A 247 0.28 0.52 -2.95
N LEU A 248 0.76 -0.64 -3.42
CA LEU A 248 0.87 -0.97 -4.85
C LEU A 248 -0.50 -1.01 -5.56
N GLN A 249 -1.51 -1.56 -4.91
CA GLN A 249 -2.87 -1.60 -5.48
C GLN A 249 -3.49 -0.21 -5.59
N ASN A 250 -3.19 0.70 -4.66
CA ASN A 250 -3.61 2.09 -4.74
C ASN A 250 -2.90 2.83 -5.88
N LEU A 251 -1.62 2.51 -6.11
CA LEU A 251 -0.81 2.98 -7.22
C LEU A 251 -1.44 2.67 -8.58
N ALA A 252 -2.06 1.50 -8.74
CA ALA A 252 -2.77 1.10 -9.97
C ALA A 252 -4.08 1.88 -10.21
N GLY A 253 -4.53 2.68 -9.24
CA GLY A 253 -5.68 3.57 -9.36
C GLY A 253 -5.35 4.95 -9.92
N TYR A 254 -4.07 5.27 -10.11
CA TYR A 254 -3.58 6.49 -10.77
C TYR A 254 -3.23 6.22 -12.24
#